data_AF-A0A954F0M8-F1
#
_entry.id   AF-A0A954F0M8-F1
#
_cell.length_a   1.000
_cell.length_b   1.000
_cell.length_c   1.000
_cell.angle_alpha   90.00
_cell.angle_beta   90.00
_cell.angle_gamma   90.00
#
_symmetry.space_group_name_H-M   'P 1'
#
loop_
_entity.id
_entity.type
_entity.pdbx_description
1 polymer ?
#
loop_
_entity_poly.entity_id
_entity_poly.type
_entity_poly.pdbx_seq_one_letter_code
_entity_poly.pdbx_strand_id
1 'polypeptide(L)'
;MRTDSSSVLSLFLWIGGIPPILSGITAALFPDVYLQFTGAEQFLDPHGHATAVFLLSLQGGDAFVAGTARIIGAIWGNLSVKRFLAATGIVHSGFEIWLLLSTLMDWQTRFPREPFDSALLVEIWFFVALHGLLVMGFTYGLIQRDGPTSMQTTEFEKGS
;
A
#
# COMPACT_ATOMS: atom_id res chain seq x y z
N MET A 1 -2.17 -16.50 -23.11
CA MET A 1 -1.85 -16.96 -21.75
C MET A 1 -2.95 -16.47 -20.82
N ARG A 2 -3.69 -17.36 -20.13
CA ARG A 2 -4.57 -16.94 -19.03
C ARG A 2 -3.68 -16.63 -17.83
N THR A 3 -3.66 -15.39 -17.37
CA THR A 3 -3.12 -15.05 -16.05
C THR A 3 -4.06 -15.62 -14.99
N ASP A 4 -3.54 -16.37 -14.02
CA ASP A 4 -4.34 -16.86 -12.90
C ASP A 4 -4.52 -15.77 -11.82
N SER A 5 -5.59 -15.87 -11.02
CA SER A 5 -5.89 -14.89 -9.95
C SER A 5 -4.73 -14.78 -8.98
N SER A 6 -4.07 -15.91 -8.69
CA SER A 6 -2.91 -15.99 -7.81
C SER A 6 -1.73 -15.12 -8.26
N SER A 7 -1.39 -15.12 -9.55
CA SER A 7 -0.28 -14.33 -10.11
C SER A 7 -0.59 -12.84 -10.12
N VAL A 8 -1.83 -12.47 -10.46
CA VAL A 8 -2.29 -11.08 -10.41
C VAL A 8 -2.21 -10.56 -8.99
N LEU A 9 -2.78 -11.29 -8.02
CA LEU A 9 -2.73 -10.88 -6.61
C LEU A 9 -1.29 -10.82 -6.10
N SER A 10 -0.42 -11.77 -6.45
CA SER A 10 1.01 -11.69 -6.11
C SER A 10 1.67 -10.43 -6.65
N LEU A 11 1.42 -10.06 -7.91
CA LEU A 11 2.00 -8.86 -8.52
C LEU A 11 1.61 -7.60 -7.73
N PHE A 12 0.32 -7.44 -7.40
CA PHE A 12 -0.13 -6.26 -6.66
C PHE A 12 0.27 -6.29 -5.18
N LEU A 13 0.45 -7.46 -4.57
CA LEU A 13 1.07 -7.58 -3.25
C LEU A 13 2.55 -7.17 -3.27
N TRP A 14 3.29 -7.45 -4.36
CA TRP A 14 4.65 -6.95 -4.55
C TRP A 14 4.67 -5.43 -4.71
N ILE A 15 3.88 -4.89 -5.63
CA ILE A 15 3.79 -3.44 -5.88
C ILE A 15 3.34 -2.69 -4.62
N GLY A 16 2.39 -3.25 -3.88
CA GLY A 16 1.92 -2.68 -2.62
C GLY A 16 2.79 -3.02 -1.41
N GLY A 17 3.82 -3.86 -1.55
CA GLY A 17 4.65 -4.33 -0.44
C GLY A 17 6.03 -3.70 -0.40
N ILE A 18 6.70 -3.56 -1.56
CA ILE A 18 8.06 -3.00 -1.63
C ILE A 18 8.10 -1.54 -1.15
N PRO A 19 7.25 -0.61 -1.65
CA PRO A 19 7.34 0.79 -1.23
C PRO A 19 7.13 0.97 0.27
N PRO A 20 6.11 0.35 0.93
CA PRO A 20 5.95 0.44 2.38
C PRO A 20 7.11 -0.14 3.20
N ILE A 21 7.79 -1.18 2.71
CA ILE A 21 9.01 -1.68 3.36
C ILE A 21 10.09 -0.59 3.34
N LEU A 22 10.36 -0.02 2.16
CA LEU A 22 11.41 0.98 1.99
C LEU A 22 11.09 2.25 2.78
N SER A 23 9.89 2.81 2.60
CA SER A 23 9.46 3.99 3.34
C SER A 23 9.34 3.73 4.83
N GLY A 24 8.89 2.54 5.23
CA GLY A 24 8.77 2.12 6.62
C GLY A 24 10.12 2.04 7.33
N ILE A 25 11.13 1.44 6.68
CA ILE A 25 12.51 1.41 7.21
C ILE A 25 13.05 2.83 7.35
N THR A 26 12.87 3.68 6.33
CA THR A 26 13.36 5.05 6.37
C THR A 26 12.69 5.86 7.49
N ALA A 27 11.36 5.80 7.61
CA ALA A 27 10.64 6.53 8.65
C ALA A 27 10.88 5.97 10.07
N ALA A 28 11.03 4.66 10.21
CA ALA A 28 11.30 4.01 11.51
C ALA A 28 12.72 4.30 12.03
N LEU A 29 13.73 4.19 11.16
CA LEU A 29 15.14 4.27 11.56
C LEU A 29 15.74 5.67 11.39
N PHE A 30 15.20 6.47 10.47
CA PHE A 30 15.71 7.80 10.13
C PHE A 30 14.55 8.84 10.05
N PRO A 31 13.73 8.99 11.11
CA PRO A 31 12.57 9.87 11.11
C PRO A 31 12.93 11.35 10.85
N ASP A 32 14.06 11.83 11.35
CA ASP A 32 14.53 13.20 11.10
C ASP A 32 14.85 13.44 9.62
N VAL A 33 15.49 12.46 8.98
CA VAL A 33 15.78 12.52 7.54
C VAL A 33 14.48 12.51 6.74
N TYR A 34 13.49 11.73 7.18
CA TYR A 34 12.17 11.69 6.56
C TYR A 34 11.42 13.03 6.71
N LEU A 35 11.50 13.68 7.87
CA LEU A 35 10.95 15.04 8.08
C LEU A 35 11.62 16.09 7.21
N GLN A 36 12.95 16.00 7.04
CA GLN A 36 13.71 16.88 6.17
C GLN A 36 13.31 16.70 4.70
N PHE A 37 13.15 15.46 4.24
CA PHE A 37 12.72 15.17 2.88
C PHE A 37 11.31 15.69 2.58
N THR A 38 10.40 15.60 3.54
CA THR A 38 9.02 16.11 3.39
C THR A 38 8.93 17.63 3.57
N GLY A 39 10.01 18.29 4.01
CA GLY A 39 10.03 19.73 4.29
C GLY A 39 9.14 20.15 5.46
N ALA A 40 8.65 19.20 6.26
CA ALA A 40 7.71 19.47 7.35
C ALA A 40 8.41 20.11 8.57
N GLU A 41 9.72 19.88 8.73
CA GLU A 41 10.52 20.36 9.86
C GLU A 41 10.42 21.89 10.06
N GLN A 42 10.36 22.66 8.98
CA GLN A 42 10.30 24.12 9.04
C GLN A 42 9.01 24.70 9.66
N PHE A 43 7.96 23.87 9.81
CA PHE A 43 6.67 24.26 10.35
C PHE A 43 6.44 23.76 11.78
N LEU A 44 7.41 23.06 12.37
CA LEU A 44 7.29 22.45 13.69
C LEU A 44 8.06 23.25 14.74
N ASP A 45 7.44 23.47 15.90
CA ASP A 45 8.15 23.90 17.09
C ASP A 45 8.92 22.72 17.72
N PRO A 46 9.81 22.93 18.71
CA PRO A 46 10.62 21.83 19.25
C PRO A 46 9.82 20.67 19.86
N HIS A 47 8.66 20.95 20.46
CA HIS A 47 7.78 19.92 20.99
C HIS A 47 7.03 19.17 19.87
N GLY A 48 6.60 19.89 18.83
CA GLY A 48 6.03 19.35 17.61
C GLY A 48 7.02 18.47 16.86
N HIS A 49 8.30 18.85 16.79
CA HIS A 49 9.37 18.05 16.20
C HIS A 49 9.53 16.71 16.91
N ALA A 50 9.71 16.72 18.24
CA ALA A 50 9.85 15.49 19.02
C ALA A 50 8.63 14.57 18.88
N THR A 51 7.42 15.15 18.82
CA THR A 51 6.18 14.40 18.60
C THR A 51 6.10 13.82 17.19
N ALA A 52 6.46 14.61 16.17
CA ALA A 52 6.44 14.19 14.77
C ALA A 52 7.44 13.05 14.52
N VAL A 53 8.66 13.16 15.05
CA VAL A 53 9.68 12.10 15.02
C VAL A 53 9.13 10.81 15.62
N PHE A 54 8.54 10.87 16.82
CA PHE A 54 7.96 9.70 17.48
C PHE A 54 6.84 9.05 16.64
N LEU A 55 5.92 9.85 16.11
CA LEU A 55 4.81 9.37 15.29
C LEU A 55 5.29 8.76 13.97
N LEU A 56 6.27 9.38 13.30
CA LEU A 56 6.87 8.85 12.08
C LEU A 56 7.61 7.55 12.34
N SER A 57 8.29 7.41 13.47
CA SER A 57 8.92 6.14 13.83
C SER A 57 7.90 5.01 14.01
N LEU A 58 6.77 5.28 14.67
CA LEU A 58 5.68 4.32 14.82
C LEU A 58 5.03 3.98 13.49
N GLN A 59 4.64 4.98 12.71
CA GLN A 59 4.05 4.80 11.38
C GLN A 59 5.00 4.06 10.43
N GLY A 60 6.30 4.34 10.51
CA GLY A 60 7.32 3.64 9.75
C GLY A 60 7.38 2.16 10.12
N GLY A 61 7.32 1.84 11.42
CA GLY A 61 7.23 0.46 11.89
C GLY A 61 6.00 -0.28 11.34
N ASP A 62 4.83 0.36 11.40
CA ASP A 62 3.58 -0.21 10.88
C ASP A 62 3.64 -0.42 9.36
N ALA A 63 4.17 0.55 8.62
CA ALA A 63 4.35 0.46 7.17
C ALA A 63 5.31 -0.67 6.79
N PHE A 64 6.40 -0.84 7.55
CA PHE A 64 7.36 -1.93 7.36
C PHE A 64 6.71 -3.31 7.58
N VAL A 65 5.97 -3.48 8.67
CA VAL A 65 5.27 -4.74 8.99
C VAL A 65 4.21 -5.04 7.92
N ALA A 66 3.41 -4.05 7.53
CA ALA A 66 2.39 -4.20 6.50
C ALA A 66 3.01 -4.57 5.13
N GLY A 67 4.08 -3.89 4.74
CA GLY A 67 4.80 -4.19 3.51
C GLY A 67 5.40 -5.60 3.52
N THR A 68 6.03 -5.99 4.62
CA THR A 68 6.59 -7.34 4.81
C THR A 68 5.52 -8.42 4.73
N ALA A 69 4.38 -8.22 5.39
CA ALA A 69 3.25 -9.15 5.32
C ALA A 69 2.74 -9.35 3.88
N ARG A 70 2.69 -8.27 3.08
CA ARG A 70 2.32 -8.34 1.66
C ARG A 70 3.34 -9.14 0.84
N ILE A 71 4.64 -8.93 1.06
CA ILE A 71 5.69 -9.69 0.36
C ILE A 71 5.66 -11.18 0.73
N ILE A 72 5.55 -11.51 2.01
CA ILE A 72 5.39 -12.88 2.50
C ILE A 72 4.15 -13.52 1.86
N GLY A 73 3.02 -12.81 1.83
CA GLY A 73 1.80 -13.26 1.17
C GLY A 73 1.94 -13.44 -0.34
N ALA A 74 2.74 -12.61 -1.01
CA ALA A 74 3.00 -12.72 -2.44
C ALA A 74 3.81 -13.98 -2.80
N ILE A 75 4.80 -14.32 -1.97
CA ILE A 75 5.73 -15.45 -2.18
C ILE A 75 5.11 -16.78 -1.73
N TRP A 76 4.60 -16.83 -0.49
CA TRP A 76 4.19 -18.09 0.16
C TRP A 76 2.69 -18.18 0.45
N GLY A 77 1.93 -17.10 0.23
CA GLY A 77 0.49 -17.11 0.49
C GLY A 77 -0.24 -18.07 -0.42
N ASN A 78 -1.14 -18.87 0.14
CA ASN A 78 -2.16 -19.52 -0.67
C ASN A 78 -3.17 -18.48 -1.19
N LEU A 79 -4.02 -18.89 -2.13
CA LEU A 79 -4.99 -17.98 -2.75
C LEU A 79 -5.90 -17.27 -1.73
N SER A 80 -6.38 -17.98 -0.70
CA SER A 80 -7.23 -17.38 0.34
C SER A 80 -6.52 -16.29 1.13
N VAL A 81 -5.26 -16.50 1.50
CA VAL A 81 -4.41 -15.50 2.17
C VAL A 81 -4.20 -14.29 1.25
N LYS A 82 -3.90 -14.52 -0.03
CA LYS A 82 -3.73 -13.43 -1.01
C LYS A 82 -5.01 -12.62 -1.18
N ARG A 83 -6.18 -13.27 -1.23
CA ARG A 83 -7.48 -12.59 -1.30
C ARG A 83 -7.78 -11.78 -0.04
N PHE A 84 -7.48 -12.31 1.14
CA PHE A 84 -7.62 -11.57 2.39
C PHE A 84 -6.71 -10.33 2.42
N LEU A 85 -5.42 -10.49 2.10
CA LEU A 85 -4.48 -9.38 2.04
C LEU A 85 -4.87 -8.33 0.99
N ALA A 86 -5.42 -8.77 -0.15
CA ALA A 86 -5.93 -7.88 -1.19
C ALA A 86 -7.17 -7.10 -0.73
N ALA A 87 -8.11 -7.75 -0.04
CA ALA A 87 -9.29 -7.07 0.53
C ALA A 87 -8.87 -6.02 1.57
N THR A 88 -7.97 -6.37 2.49
CA THR A 88 -7.38 -5.42 3.44
C THR A 88 -6.63 -4.30 2.72
N GLY A 89 -5.90 -4.62 1.65
CA GLY A 89 -5.20 -3.66 0.81
C GLY A 89 -6.13 -2.65 0.13
N ILE A 90 -7.30 -3.09 -0.35
CA ILE A 90 -8.32 -2.21 -0.94
C ILE A 90 -8.87 -1.25 0.13
N VAL A 91 -9.26 -1.78 1.29
CA VAL A 91 -9.81 -0.95 2.38
C VAL A 91 -8.78 0.07 2.85
N HIS A 92 -7.55 -0.36 3.08
CA HIS A 92 -6.44 0.52 3.47
C HIS A 92 -6.19 1.60 2.42
N SER A 93 -6.10 1.24 1.14
CA SER A 93 -5.89 2.22 0.05
C SER A 93 -7.02 3.24 -0.06
N GLY A 94 -8.27 2.80 0.13
CA GLY A 94 -9.42 3.70 0.15
C GLY A 94 -9.40 4.65 1.36
N PHE A 95 -9.03 4.15 2.54
CA PHE A 95 -8.89 4.95 3.74
C PHE A 95 -7.79 6.01 3.60
N GLU A 96 -6.61 5.64 3.08
CA GLU A 96 -5.48 6.55 2.86
C GLU A 96 -5.82 7.67 1.86
N ILE A 97 -6.48 7.35 0.74
CA ILE A 97 -6.95 8.36 -0.22
C ILE A 97 -7.96 9.31 0.44
N TRP A 98 -8.94 8.76 1.18
CA TRP A 98 -9.94 9.56 1.87
C TRP A 98 -9.31 10.48 2.92
N LEU A 99 -8.39 9.96 3.73
CA LEU A 99 -7.68 10.72 4.75
C LEU A 99 -6.86 11.85 4.13
N LEU A 100 -6.10 11.57 3.06
CA LEU A 100 -5.34 12.58 2.33
C LEU A 100 -6.24 13.71 1.81
N LEU A 101 -7.32 13.36 1.10
CA LEU A 101 -8.24 14.37 0.55
C LEU A 101 -8.91 15.19 1.66
N SER A 102 -9.34 14.55 2.76
CA SER A 102 -9.95 15.26 3.90
C SER A 102 -8.98 16.22 4.58
N THR A 103 -7.71 15.81 4.75
CA THR A 103 -6.65 16.64 5.32
C THR A 103 -6.30 17.82 4.41
N LEU A 104 -6.20 17.59 3.10
CA LEU A 104 -5.92 18.66 2.13
C LEU A 104 -7.06 19.70 2.07
N MET A 105 -8.32 19.25 2.15
CA MET A 105 -9.47 20.14 2.21
C MET A 105 -9.49 20.98 3.50
N ASP A 106 -9.18 20.36 4.64
CA ASP A 106 -9.08 21.08 5.92
C ASP A 106 -7.92 22.09 5.88
N TRP A 107 -6.77 21.71 5.34
CA TRP A 107 -5.62 22.61 5.19
C TRP A 107 -5.95 23.84 4.32
N GLN A 108 -6.54 23.64 3.14
CA GLN A 108 -6.97 24.76 2.26
C GLN A 108 -8.01 25.67 2.94
N THR A 109 -8.85 25.12 3.80
CA THR A 109 -9.83 25.91 4.56
C THR A 109 -9.13 26.79 5.61
N ARG A 110 -8.07 26.28 6.26
CA ARG A 110 -7.29 27.01 7.27
C ARG A 110 -6.29 28.00 6.65
N PHE A 111 -5.75 27.68 5.48
CA PHE A 111 -4.71 28.45 4.78
C PHE A 111 -5.10 28.79 3.34
N PRO A 112 -6.20 29.53 3.11
CA PRO A 112 -6.80 29.72 1.77
C PRO A 112 -5.96 30.56 0.80
N ARG A 113 -4.84 31.13 1.25
CA ARG A 113 -3.93 31.97 0.44
C ARG A 113 -2.58 31.33 0.21
N GLU A 114 -2.32 30.15 0.77
CA GLU A 114 -1.08 29.42 0.56
C GLU A 114 -1.30 28.42 -0.58
N PRO A 115 -0.70 28.64 -1.77
CA PRO A 115 -0.77 27.67 -2.83
C PRO A 115 -0.01 26.40 -2.42
N PHE A 116 -0.50 25.23 -2.80
CA PHE A 116 0.29 24.01 -2.69
C PHE A 116 1.54 24.13 -3.56
N ASP A 117 2.69 23.75 -3.01
CA ASP A 117 3.91 23.59 -3.79
C ASP A 117 3.68 22.59 -4.94
N SER A 118 4.25 22.87 -6.12
CA SER A 118 4.20 21.95 -7.27
C SER A 118 4.81 20.59 -6.94
N ALA A 119 5.85 20.55 -6.10
CA ALA A 119 6.43 19.28 -5.64
C ALA A 119 5.42 18.45 -4.82
N LEU A 120 4.75 19.10 -3.86
CA LEU A 120 3.71 18.47 -3.04
C LEU A 120 2.53 17.97 -3.88
N LEU A 121 2.11 18.74 -4.90
CA LEU A 121 1.06 18.30 -5.82
C LEU A 121 1.45 17.04 -6.59
N VAL A 122 2.69 16.95 -7.07
CA VAL A 122 3.19 15.75 -7.76
C VAL A 122 3.19 14.55 -6.82
N GLU A 123 3.60 14.71 -5.57
CA GLU A 123 3.57 13.65 -4.57
C GLU A 123 2.15 13.17 -4.28
N ILE A 124 1.19 14.09 -4.09
CA ILE A 124 -0.23 13.78 -3.90
C ILE A 124 -0.77 12.98 -5.08
N TRP A 125 -0.51 13.42 -6.32
CA TRP A 125 -1.00 12.72 -7.50
C TRP A 125 -0.36 11.35 -7.68
N PHE A 126 0.94 11.24 -7.42
CA PHE A 126 1.63 9.96 -7.44
C PHE A 126 1.06 9.00 -6.40
N PHE A 127 0.82 9.47 -5.17
CA PHE A 127 0.20 8.71 -4.10
C PHE A 127 -1.19 8.20 -4.46
N VAL A 128 -2.05 9.08 -4.98
CA VAL A 128 -3.42 8.72 -5.41
C VAL A 128 -3.38 7.75 -6.58
N ALA A 129 -2.50 7.95 -7.56
CA ALA A 129 -2.36 7.06 -8.70
C ALA A 129 -1.87 5.66 -8.28
N LEU A 130 -0.89 5.57 -7.39
CA LEU A 130 -0.39 4.30 -6.86
C LEU A 130 -1.49 3.54 -6.12
N HIS A 131 -2.20 4.20 -5.21
CA HIS A 131 -3.30 3.57 -4.48
C HIS A 131 -4.48 3.20 -5.40
N GLY A 132 -4.80 4.02 -6.39
CA GLY A 132 -5.78 3.69 -7.42
C GLY A 132 -5.38 2.43 -8.21
N LEU A 133 -4.12 2.33 -8.60
CA LEU A 133 -3.57 1.14 -9.26
C LEU A 133 -3.68 -0.10 -8.38
N LEU A 134 -3.36 0.00 -7.09
CA LEU A 134 -3.50 -1.11 -6.13
C LEU A 134 -4.97 -1.54 -5.97
N VAL A 135 -5.90 -0.58 -5.82
CA VAL A 135 -7.33 -0.87 -5.72
C VAL A 135 -7.84 -1.58 -6.97
N MET A 136 -7.51 -1.06 -8.16
CA MET A 136 -7.91 -1.69 -9.42
C MET A 136 -7.31 -3.09 -9.57
N GLY A 137 -6.02 -3.25 -9.25
CA GLY A 137 -5.30 -4.51 -9.36
C GLY A 137 -5.81 -5.59 -8.41
N PHE A 138 -5.99 -5.25 -7.14
CA PHE A 138 -6.58 -6.15 -6.15
C PHE A 138 -8.03 -6.49 -6.49
N THR A 139 -8.84 -5.51 -6.89
CA THR A 139 -10.23 -5.76 -7.30
C THR A 139 -10.27 -6.72 -8.49
N TYR A 140 -9.43 -6.49 -9.50
CA TYR A 140 -9.31 -7.36 -10.67
C TYR A 140 -8.89 -8.80 -10.27
N GLY A 141 -7.88 -8.94 -9.41
CA GLY A 141 -7.44 -10.24 -8.90
C GLY A 141 -8.51 -10.97 -8.08
N LEU A 142 -9.33 -10.24 -7.30
CA LEU A 142 -10.42 -10.81 -6.50
C LEU A 142 -11.58 -11.32 -7.36
N ILE A 143 -11.94 -10.61 -8.44
CA ILE A 143 -13.05 -11.00 -9.32
C ILE A 143 -12.65 -12.08 -10.34
N GLN A 144 -11.36 -12.22 -10.61
CA GLN A 144 -10.86 -13.22 -11.55
C GLN A 144 -11.14 -14.61 -10.99
N ARG A 145 -12.04 -15.35 -11.65
CA ARG A 145 -12.30 -16.74 -11.33
C ARG A 145 -11.11 -17.58 -11.74
N ASP A 146 -10.63 -18.39 -10.82
CA ASP A 146 -9.73 -19.49 -11.18
C ASP A 146 -10.50 -20.39 -12.14
N GLY A 147 -9.97 -20.55 -13.36
CA GLY A 147 -10.49 -21.55 -14.28
C GLY A 147 -10.48 -22.91 -13.59
N PRO A 148 -11.38 -23.85 -13.96
CA PRO A 148 -11.44 -25.14 -13.31
C PRO A 148 -10.03 -25.73 -13.32
N THR A 149 -9.45 -25.87 -12.12
CA THR A 149 -8.29 -26.72 -11.90
C THR A 149 -8.73 -28.04 -12.47
N SER A 150 -8.15 -28.47 -13.59
CA SER A 150 -8.42 -29.78 -14.15
C SER A 150 -8.11 -30.76 -13.04
N MET A 151 -9.17 -31.22 -12.33
CA MET A 151 -9.11 -32.46 -11.59
C MET A 151 -8.58 -33.43 -12.63
N GLN A 152 -7.34 -33.85 -12.43
CA GLN A 152 -6.79 -34.97 -13.16
C GLN A 152 -7.85 -36.05 -13.05
N THR A 153 -8.43 -36.37 -14.20
CA THR A 153 -9.12 -37.61 -14.43
C THR A 153 -8.10 -38.71 -14.15
N THR A 154 -7.96 -39.11 -12.88
CA THR A 154 -7.58 -40.47 -12.51
C THR A 154 -8.77 -41.37 -12.81
N GLU A 155 -9.24 -41.34 -14.05
CA GLU A 155 -9.98 -42.45 -14.61
C GLU A 155 -8.94 -43.51 -14.93
N PHE A 156 -8.85 -44.49 -14.03
CA PHE A 156 -9.10 -45.86 -14.44
C PHE A 156 -8.31 -46.30 -15.69
N GLU A 157 -6.97 -46.35 -15.61
CA GLU A 157 -6.25 -47.36 -16.38
C GLU A 157 -6.58 -48.74 -15.81
N LYS A 158 -7.75 -49.21 -16.25
CA LYS A 158 -8.12 -50.58 -16.58
C LYS A 158 -7.25 -51.66 -15.94
N GLY A 159 -7.82 -52.31 -14.94
CA GLY A 159 -7.81 -53.76 -14.95
C GLY A 159 -8.46 -54.25 -16.24
N SER A 160 -7.67 -54.89 -17.09
CA SER A 160 -8.09 -55.77 -18.18
C SER A 160 -6.97 -56.77 -18.40
#